data_AF-A0A534V0W2-F1
#
_entry.id   AF-A0A534V0W2-F1
#
_cell.length_a   1.000
_cell.length_b   1.000
_cell.length_c   1.000
_cell.angle_alpha   90.00
_cell.angle_beta   90.00
_cell.angle_gamma   90.00
#
_symmetry.space_group_name_H-M   'P 1'
#
loop_
_entity.id
_entity.type
_entity.pdbx_description
1 polymer ?
#
loop_
_entity_poly.entity_id
_entity_poly.type
_entity_poly.pdbx_seq_one_letter_code
_entity_poly.pdbx_strand_id
1 'polypeptide(L)'
;MVLVQDITERRRAEAERERYLERAEEARQRAEEASRAKDEFLATVSHELRTPLTPIVAWSNMLRTGELRSERRTAALAAIEQSARAQAQLIDDLLDVSRIVSGEWRLALRPVELAPAIEAAVEVMRPPADAKGVRLEVSLPEVAVPILGDPDRLQQIVSNLLSNAVKFTPRGGLVQVTVERLESRARRFRQAESSAARRHGGLGLGLAIVRTLVDLHGGTVRADSPGKGLGAVFTVDLPLAADVASAIDEAARREHAVRRVSLGGLHVLVVDDDPGSNAVVGAVLASRGVEVRTAGSTPEALEIAGRWPPDVLVSDIAMPGEDGYALLEKLRAREGDLGHIPAIALTAYAGSTDRLRLLAAGFEAHIAKPFDPAELAAAVEEAASHGRAPAA
;
A
#
# COMPACT_ATOMS: atom_id res chain seq x y z
N MET A 1 56.47 -0.92 -41.55
CA MET A 1 56.02 -0.24 -40.32
C MET A 1 54.54 -0.53 -40.17
N VAL A 2 54.17 -1.50 -39.34
CA VAL A 2 52.77 -1.90 -39.13
C VAL A 2 52.27 -1.20 -37.88
N LEU A 3 51.31 -0.28 -38.05
CA LEU A 3 50.65 0.42 -36.95
C LEU A 3 49.65 -0.56 -36.31
N VAL A 4 49.99 -1.12 -35.15
CA VAL A 4 49.01 -1.85 -34.34
C VAL A 4 48.21 -0.81 -33.58
N GLN A 5 47.02 -0.45 -34.09
CA GLN A 5 46.08 0.39 -33.35
C GLN A 5 45.47 -0.43 -32.21
N ASP A 6 45.55 0.11 -30.98
CA ASP A 6 44.88 -0.46 -29.81
C ASP A 6 43.36 -0.32 -29.97
N ILE A 7 42.70 -1.44 -30.25
CA ILE A 7 41.25 -1.51 -30.52
C ILE A 7 40.45 -1.78 -29.24
N THR A 8 41.12 -1.90 -28.09
CA THR A 8 40.54 -2.36 -26.84
C THR A 8 39.57 -1.33 -26.25
N GLU A 9 39.96 -0.06 -26.26
CA GLU A 9 39.10 1.04 -25.79
C GLU A 9 37.87 1.20 -26.67
N ARG A 10 38.04 1.12 -27.99
CA ARG A 10 36.93 1.20 -28.94
C ARG A 10 35.91 0.07 -28.74
N ARG A 11 36.39 -1.17 -28.56
CA ARG A 11 35.50 -2.31 -28.30
C ARG A 11 34.80 -2.24 -26.94
N ARG A 12 35.45 -1.68 -25.91
CA ARG A 12 34.80 -1.43 -24.62
C ARG A 12 33.70 -0.39 -24.74
N ALA A 13 33.95 0.71 -25.44
CA ALA A 13 32.96 1.76 -25.69
C ALA A 13 31.77 1.26 -26.54
N GLU A 14 32.02 0.44 -27.58
CA GLU A 14 30.97 -0.18 -28.39
C GLU A 14 30.11 -1.13 -27.54
N ALA A 15 30.72 -2.00 -26.72
CA ALA A 15 29.99 -2.91 -25.84
C ALA A 15 29.19 -2.20 -24.74
N GLU A 16 29.71 -1.11 -24.19
CA GLU A 16 28.98 -0.29 -23.20
C GLU A 16 27.78 0.40 -23.84
N ARG A 17 27.94 0.93 -25.06
CA ARG A 17 26.87 1.54 -25.84
C ARG A 17 25.77 0.54 -26.21
N GLU A 18 26.13 -0.69 -26.59
CA GLU A 18 25.15 -1.77 -26.83
C GLU A 18 24.32 -2.06 -25.58
N ARG A 19 24.96 -2.20 -24.42
CA ARG A 19 24.24 -2.40 -23.14
C ARG A 19 23.33 -1.24 -22.77
N TYR A 20 23.73 0.00 -23.05
CA TYR A 20 22.87 1.16 -22.84
C TYR A 20 21.66 1.16 -23.78
N LEU A 21 21.85 0.79 -25.05
CA LEU A 21 20.77 0.68 -26.03
C LEU A 21 19.77 -0.41 -25.63
N GLU A 22 20.24 -1.59 -25.23
CA GLU A 22 19.39 -2.68 -24.73
C GLU A 22 18.54 -2.24 -23.53
N ARG A 23 19.16 -1.60 -22.53
CA ARG A 23 18.43 -1.08 -21.36
C ARG A 23 17.40 0.00 -21.74
N ALA A 24 17.75 0.87 -22.69
CA ALA A 24 16.85 1.91 -23.16
C ALA A 24 15.67 1.33 -23.93
N GLU A 25 15.90 0.32 -24.77
CA GLU A 25 14.85 -0.40 -25.50
C GLU A 25 13.94 -1.16 -24.55
N GLU A 26 14.48 -1.87 -23.55
CA GLU A 26 13.70 -2.52 -22.51
C GLU A 26 12.84 -1.53 -21.72
N ALA A 27 13.41 -0.39 -21.31
CA ALA A 27 12.68 0.64 -20.58
C ALA A 27 11.57 1.25 -21.44
N ARG A 28 11.84 1.52 -22.73
CA ARG A 28 10.84 2.02 -23.68
C ARG A 28 9.72 1.01 -23.89
N GLN A 29 10.06 -0.26 -24.06
CA GLN A 29 9.08 -1.32 -24.27
C GLN A 29 8.17 -1.47 -23.04
N ARG A 30 8.73 -1.47 -21.82
CA ARG A 30 7.93 -1.44 -20.57
C ARG A 30 7.02 -0.22 -20.48
N ALA A 31 7.51 0.96 -20.88
CA ALA A 31 6.71 2.19 -20.87
C ALA A 31 5.57 2.16 -21.90
N GLU A 32 5.83 1.65 -23.11
CA GLU A 32 4.82 1.49 -24.16
C GLU A 32 3.75 0.46 -23.76
N GLU A 33 4.15 -0.67 -23.16
CA GLU A 33 3.23 -1.68 -22.63
C GLU A 33 2.35 -1.11 -21.52
N ALA A 34 2.93 -0.36 -20.58
CA ALA A 34 2.18 0.31 -19.52
C ALA A 34 1.20 1.36 -20.08
N SER A 35 1.61 2.13 -21.09
CA SER A 35 0.73 3.11 -21.76
C SER A 35 -0.44 2.43 -22.46
N ARG A 36 -0.19 1.34 -23.20
CA ARG A 36 -1.27 0.59 -23.86
C ARG A 36 -2.24 -0.02 -22.86
N ALA A 37 -1.73 -0.59 -21.77
CA ALA A 37 -2.57 -1.12 -20.70
C ALA A 37 -3.45 -0.03 -20.06
N LYS A 38 -2.90 1.17 -19.86
CA LYS A 38 -3.65 2.33 -19.36
C LYS A 38 -4.76 2.75 -20.35
N ASP A 39 -4.48 2.81 -21.64
CA ASP A 39 -5.47 3.19 -22.65
C ASP A 39 -6.59 2.15 -22.76
N GLU A 40 -6.26 0.86 -22.73
CA GLU A 40 -7.24 -0.24 -22.72
C GLU A 40 -8.11 -0.23 -21.46
N PHE A 41 -7.50 0.06 -20.30
CA PHE A 41 -8.23 0.26 -19.06
C PHE A 41 -9.22 1.43 -19.17
N LEU A 42 -8.77 2.61 -19.61
CA LEU A 42 -9.64 3.78 -19.75
C LEU A 42 -10.80 3.56 -20.73
N ALA A 43 -10.56 2.85 -21.84
CA ALA A 43 -11.61 2.48 -22.78
C ALA A 43 -12.66 1.55 -22.15
N THR A 44 -12.20 0.57 -21.37
CA THR A 44 -13.09 -0.36 -20.65
C THR A 44 -13.90 0.37 -19.58
N VAL A 45 -13.26 1.22 -18.78
CA VAL A 45 -13.92 2.05 -17.76
C VAL A 45 -15.00 2.94 -18.39
N SER A 46 -14.69 3.59 -19.51
CA SER A 46 -15.65 4.44 -20.22
C SER A 46 -16.89 3.66 -20.67
N HIS A 47 -16.71 2.41 -21.14
CA HIS A 47 -17.81 1.55 -21.56
C HIS A 47 -18.67 1.07 -20.37
N GLU A 48 -18.01 0.65 -19.29
CA GLU A 48 -18.67 0.14 -18.09
C GLU A 48 -19.41 1.25 -17.33
N LEU A 49 -18.93 2.50 -17.36
CA LEU A 49 -19.65 3.67 -16.82
C LEU A 49 -20.87 4.06 -17.67
N ARG A 50 -20.79 3.93 -19.01
CA ARG A 50 -21.90 4.28 -19.91
C ARG A 50 -23.07 3.30 -19.85
N THR A 51 -22.77 2.03 -19.59
CA THR A 51 -23.77 0.95 -19.56
C THR A 51 -24.90 1.20 -18.55
N PRO A 52 -24.64 1.45 -17.24
CA PRO A 52 -25.70 1.78 -16.28
C PRO A 52 -26.27 3.19 -16.48
N LEU A 53 -25.48 4.14 -17.02
CA LEU A 53 -25.96 5.50 -17.25
C LEU A 53 -27.09 5.58 -18.28
N THR A 54 -27.06 4.69 -19.29
CA THR A 54 -28.03 4.70 -20.39
C THR A 54 -29.46 4.40 -19.93
N PRO A 55 -29.74 3.32 -19.16
CA PRO A 55 -31.05 3.09 -18.54
C PRO A 55 -31.49 4.24 -17.63
N ILE A 56 -30.59 4.82 -16.82
CA ILE A 56 -30.91 5.93 -15.92
C ILE A 56 -31.48 7.11 -16.73
N VAL A 57 -30.78 7.53 -17.77
CA VAL A 57 -31.17 8.67 -18.61
C VAL A 57 -32.44 8.35 -19.41
N ALA A 58 -32.51 7.16 -20.02
CA ALA A 58 -33.64 6.75 -20.85
C ALA A 58 -34.95 6.66 -20.06
N TRP A 59 -34.94 5.94 -18.93
CA TRP A 59 -36.12 5.77 -18.08
C TRP A 59 -36.53 7.08 -17.39
N SER A 60 -35.57 7.89 -16.96
CA SER A 60 -35.88 9.21 -16.38
C SER A 60 -36.57 10.13 -17.39
N ASN A 61 -36.14 10.11 -18.66
CA ASN A 61 -36.80 10.86 -19.73
C ASN A 61 -38.22 10.36 -19.99
N MET A 62 -38.43 9.04 -20.12
CA MET A 62 -39.76 8.45 -20.34
C MET A 62 -40.73 8.68 -19.16
N LEU A 63 -40.22 8.70 -17.93
CA LEU A 63 -41.00 9.07 -16.74
C LEU A 63 -41.40 10.55 -16.78
N ARG A 64 -40.48 11.42 -17.21
CA ARG A 64 -40.71 12.87 -17.32
C ARG A 64 -41.72 13.23 -18.43
N THR A 65 -41.71 12.54 -19.57
CA THR A 65 -42.65 12.80 -20.67
C THR A 65 -44.05 12.24 -20.43
N GLY A 66 -44.24 11.43 -19.38
CA GLY A 66 -45.54 10.86 -19.03
C GLY A 66 -46.00 9.70 -19.92
N GLU A 67 -45.13 9.22 -20.81
CA GLU A 67 -45.42 8.17 -21.81
C GLU A 67 -45.59 6.76 -21.20
N LEU A 68 -45.29 6.59 -19.91
CA LEU A 68 -45.33 5.30 -19.22
C LEU A 68 -46.64 5.06 -18.47
N ARG A 69 -47.29 3.92 -18.77
CA ARG A 69 -48.40 3.35 -17.98
C ARG A 69 -47.94 3.02 -16.55
N SER A 70 -48.86 3.02 -15.57
CA SER A 70 -48.56 2.86 -14.14
C SER A 70 -47.66 1.67 -13.81
N GLU A 71 -47.94 0.48 -14.35
CA GLU A 71 -47.13 -0.74 -14.13
C GLU A 71 -45.69 -0.62 -14.66
N ARG A 72 -45.48 0.12 -15.76
CA ARG A 72 -44.15 0.36 -16.32
C ARG A 72 -43.37 1.43 -15.57
N ARG A 73 -44.03 2.31 -14.81
CA ARG A 73 -43.34 3.31 -13.98
C ARG A 73 -42.58 2.66 -12.84
N THR A 74 -43.20 1.69 -12.15
CA THR A 74 -42.53 0.96 -11.07
C THR A 74 -41.31 0.19 -11.58
N ALA A 75 -41.45 -0.48 -12.72
CA ALA A 75 -40.32 -1.17 -13.36
C ALA A 75 -39.21 -0.20 -13.82
N ALA A 76 -39.56 0.97 -14.37
CA ALA A 76 -38.61 2.00 -14.76
C ALA A 76 -37.85 2.57 -13.55
N LEU A 77 -38.54 2.84 -12.42
CA LEU A 77 -37.90 3.29 -11.18
C LEU A 77 -36.94 2.22 -10.62
N ALA A 78 -37.34 0.96 -10.60
CA ALA A 78 -36.47 -0.14 -10.17
C ALA A 78 -35.23 -0.28 -11.07
N ALA A 79 -35.40 -0.11 -12.39
CA ALA A 79 -34.28 -0.15 -13.34
C ALA A 79 -33.31 1.03 -13.15
N ILE A 80 -33.82 2.24 -12.87
CA ILE A 80 -33.00 3.41 -12.52
C ILE A 80 -32.22 3.14 -11.25
N GLU A 81 -32.88 2.66 -10.20
CA GLU A 81 -32.25 2.39 -8.90
C GLU A 81 -31.14 1.32 -9.03
N GLN A 82 -31.43 0.20 -9.69
CA GLN A 82 -30.45 -0.85 -9.92
C GLN A 82 -29.24 -0.34 -10.71
N SER A 83 -29.48 0.48 -11.75
CA SER A 83 -28.40 1.04 -12.57
C SER A 83 -27.58 2.06 -11.79
N ALA A 84 -28.22 2.89 -10.96
CA ALA A 84 -27.53 3.87 -10.11
C ALA A 84 -26.65 3.18 -9.06
N ARG A 85 -27.14 2.10 -8.42
CA ARG A 85 -26.35 1.28 -7.51
C ARG A 85 -25.15 0.63 -8.20
N ALA A 86 -25.35 0.08 -9.41
CA ALA A 86 -24.25 -0.47 -10.19
C ALA A 86 -23.20 0.59 -10.57
N GLN A 87 -23.64 1.82 -10.89
CA GLN A 87 -22.75 2.93 -11.21
C GLN A 87 -21.97 3.43 -9.99
N ALA A 88 -22.59 3.51 -8.81
CA ALA A 88 -21.90 3.83 -7.56
C ALA A 88 -20.79 2.81 -7.25
N GLN A 89 -21.11 1.52 -7.36
CA GLN A 89 -20.12 0.45 -7.16
C GLN A 89 -18.93 0.57 -8.13
N LEU A 90 -19.18 0.87 -9.41
CA LEU A 90 -18.11 1.07 -10.38
C LEU A 90 -17.21 2.25 -10.02
N ILE A 91 -17.77 3.34 -9.49
CA ILE A 91 -16.99 4.49 -9.04
C ILE A 91 -16.12 4.10 -7.85
N ASP A 92 -16.67 3.40 -6.87
CA ASP A 92 -15.93 2.94 -5.70
C ASP A 92 -14.78 1.99 -6.10
N ASP A 93 -15.04 1.03 -7.00
CA ASP A 93 -14.02 0.12 -7.54
C ASP A 93 -12.89 0.88 -8.25
N LEU A 94 -13.20 1.95 -8.98
CA LEU A 94 -12.21 2.79 -9.66
C LEU A 94 -11.37 3.62 -8.69
N LEU A 95 -12.00 4.18 -7.65
CA LEU A 95 -11.30 4.92 -6.60
C LEU A 95 -10.36 3.99 -5.84
N ASP A 96 -10.78 2.76 -5.58
CA ASP A 96 -9.93 1.74 -4.98
C ASP A 96 -8.72 1.43 -5.88
N VAL A 97 -8.92 1.13 -7.17
CA VAL A 97 -7.81 0.91 -8.11
C VAL A 97 -6.88 2.12 -8.21
N SER A 98 -7.42 3.34 -8.27
CA SER A 98 -6.62 4.56 -8.33
C SER A 98 -5.70 4.68 -7.12
N ARG A 99 -6.25 4.45 -5.92
CA ARG A 99 -5.45 4.45 -4.70
C ARG A 99 -4.39 3.34 -4.77
N ILE A 100 -4.71 2.15 -5.34
CA ILE A 100 -3.79 0.99 -5.36
C ILE A 100 -2.56 1.37 -6.17
N VAL A 101 -2.79 1.96 -7.33
CA VAL A 101 -1.74 2.39 -8.26
C VAL A 101 -0.95 3.57 -7.70
N SER A 102 -1.58 4.49 -6.95
CA SER A 102 -0.87 5.63 -6.34
C SER A 102 -0.05 5.25 -5.10
N GLY A 103 -0.26 4.05 -4.54
CA GLY A 103 0.40 3.62 -3.30
C GLY A 103 -0.10 4.34 -2.05
N GLU A 104 -1.19 5.12 -2.16
CA GLU A 104 -1.76 5.91 -1.05
C GLU A 104 -2.70 5.09 -0.14
N TRP A 105 -2.68 3.76 -0.25
CA TRP A 105 -3.48 2.89 0.62
C TRP A 105 -2.93 2.84 2.03
N ARG A 106 -3.71 3.35 2.98
CA ARG A 106 -3.48 3.16 4.41
C ARG A 106 -4.57 2.24 4.96
N LEU A 107 -4.20 1.04 5.38
CA LEU A 107 -5.10 0.14 6.11
C LEU A 107 -5.19 0.59 7.57
N ALA A 108 -6.40 0.65 8.11
CA ALA A 108 -6.62 0.83 9.54
C ALA A 108 -6.53 -0.53 10.26
N LEU A 109 -5.31 -1.10 10.29
CA LEU A 109 -5.06 -2.41 10.90
C LEU A 109 -5.37 -2.38 12.40
N ARG A 110 -6.34 -3.20 12.82
CA ARG A 110 -6.67 -3.42 14.23
C ARG A 110 -7.01 -4.90 14.47
N PRO A 111 -7.01 -5.38 15.73
CA PRO A 111 -7.58 -6.69 16.04
C PRO A 111 -9.04 -6.74 15.63
N VAL A 112 -9.39 -7.65 14.72
CA VAL A 112 -10.73 -7.80 14.15
C VAL A 112 -11.14 -9.27 14.18
N GLU A 113 -12.39 -9.52 14.57
CA GLU A 113 -13.04 -10.81 14.38
C GLU A 113 -13.69 -10.87 13.00
N LEU A 114 -13.53 -11.99 12.28
CA LEU A 114 -14.06 -12.14 10.92
C LEU A 114 -15.58 -12.33 10.86
N ALA A 115 -16.19 -12.86 11.92
CA ALA A 115 -17.61 -13.21 11.95
C ALA A 115 -18.53 -12.03 11.62
N PRO A 116 -18.42 -10.85 12.26
CA PRO A 116 -19.26 -9.69 11.93
C PRO A 116 -19.14 -9.23 10.46
N ALA A 117 -17.92 -9.24 9.90
CA ALA A 117 -17.70 -8.85 8.51
C ALA A 117 -18.34 -9.83 7.52
N ILE A 118 -18.28 -11.13 7.82
CA ILE A 118 -18.91 -12.17 7.00
C ILE A 118 -20.43 -12.09 7.11
N GLU A 119 -20.97 -11.98 8.32
CA GLU A 119 -22.40 -11.85 8.55
C GLU A 119 -22.98 -10.64 7.82
N ALA A 120 -22.32 -9.48 7.91
CA ALA A 120 -22.72 -8.28 7.19
C ALA A 120 -22.75 -8.48 5.66
N ALA A 121 -21.72 -9.13 5.10
CA ALA A 121 -21.66 -9.41 3.67
C ALA A 121 -22.75 -10.42 3.23
N VAL A 122 -23.04 -11.43 4.06
CA VAL A 122 -24.07 -12.44 3.81
C VAL A 122 -25.47 -11.82 3.85
N GLU A 123 -25.75 -10.94 4.83
CA GLU A 123 -27.05 -10.26 4.93
C GLU A 123 -27.34 -9.39 3.71
N VAL A 124 -26.33 -8.70 3.16
CA VAL A 124 -26.46 -7.95 1.91
C VAL A 124 -26.73 -8.88 0.72
N MET A 125 -26.14 -10.08 0.71
CA MET A 125 -26.24 -11.02 -0.40
C MET A 125 -27.42 -11.99 -0.32
N ARG A 126 -28.11 -12.06 0.82
CA ARG A 126 -29.26 -12.95 1.03
C ARG A 126 -30.44 -12.63 0.10
N PRO A 127 -30.93 -11.37 -0.02
CA PRO A 127 -32.02 -11.05 -0.93
C PRO A 127 -31.76 -11.40 -2.42
N PRO A 128 -30.61 -11.04 -3.03
CA PRO A 128 -30.35 -11.42 -4.43
C PRO A 128 -30.12 -12.92 -4.62
N ALA A 129 -29.60 -13.64 -3.61
CA ALA A 129 -29.49 -15.10 -3.66
C ALA A 129 -30.86 -15.78 -3.63
N ASP A 130 -31.75 -15.36 -2.72
CA ASP A 130 -33.12 -15.87 -2.60
C ASP A 130 -33.92 -15.61 -3.88
N ALA A 131 -33.81 -14.40 -4.44
CA ALA A 131 -34.45 -14.04 -5.71
C ALA A 131 -33.99 -14.92 -6.87
N LYS A 132 -32.72 -15.36 -6.85
CA LYS A 132 -32.16 -16.29 -7.85
C LYS A 132 -32.44 -17.77 -7.52
N GLY A 133 -32.89 -18.07 -6.30
CA GLY A 133 -33.07 -19.43 -5.78
C GLY A 133 -31.75 -20.14 -5.50
N VAL A 134 -30.72 -19.41 -5.05
CA VAL A 134 -29.42 -19.95 -4.61
C VAL A 134 -29.43 -20.03 -3.09
N ARG A 135 -29.06 -21.19 -2.53
CA ARG A 135 -28.95 -21.36 -1.07
C ARG A 135 -27.63 -20.80 -0.57
N LEU A 136 -27.67 -20.04 0.53
CA LEU A 136 -26.51 -19.53 1.25
C LEU A 136 -26.37 -20.23 2.60
N GLU A 137 -25.23 -20.86 2.83
CA GLU A 137 -24.89 -21.52 4.09
C GLU A 137 -23.61 -20.92 4.66
N VAL A 138 -23.59 -20.68 5.97
CA VAL A 138 -22.46 -20.06 6.68
C VAL A 138 -22.08 -20.93 7.87
N SER A 139 -20.79 -21.24 7.98
CA SER A 139 -20.21 -22.03 9.06
C SER A 139 -19.04 -21.25 9.67
N LEU A 140 -19.25 -20.73 10.88
CA LEU A 140 -18.28 -19.94 11.64
C LEU A 140 -17.78 -20.75 12.85
N PRO A 141 -16.52 -20.59 13.27
CA PRO A 141 -16.00 -21.29 14.44
C PRO A 141 -16.64 -20.75 15.74
N GLU A 142 -16.85 -21.63 16.72
CA GLU A 142 -17.42 -21.26 18.04
C GLU A 142 -16.50 -20.32 18.85
N VAL A 143 -15.18 -20.40 18.62
CA VAL A 143 -14.18 -19.56 19.28
C VAL A 143 -13.58 -18.62 18.25
N ALA A 144 -13.85 -17.32 18.40
CA ALA A 144 -13.26 -16.29 17.57
C ALA A 144 -11.76 -16.12 17.90
N VAL A 145 -10.92 -16.11 16.87
CA VAL A 145 -9.52 -15.71 17.00
C VAL A 145 -9.36 -14.42 16.20
N PRO A 146 -8.96 -13.30 16.86
CA PRO A 146 -8.79 -12.04 16.16
C PRO A 146 -7.62 -12.14 15.16
N ILE A 147 -7.83 -11.56 13.99
CA ILE A 147 -6.78 -11.29 13.01
C ILE A 147 -6.42 -9.80 13.08
N LEU A 148 -5.24 -9.43 12.59
CA LEU A 148 -4.90 -8.02 12.40
C LEU A 148 -5.40 -7.59 11.02
N GLY A 149 -6.36 -6.67 10.96
CA GLY A 149 -6.94 -6.25 9.69
C GLY A 149 -7.80 -5.01 9.77
N ASP A 150 -8.17 -4.51 8.60
CA ASP A 150 -9.13 -3.43 8.43
C ASP A 150 -10.53 -4.04 8.21
N PRO A 151 -11.50 -3.81 9.12
CA PRO A 151 -12.79 -4.49 9.09
C PRO A 151 -13.61 -4.15 7.85
N ASP A 152 -13.56 -2.90 7.38
CA ASP A 152 -14.32 -2.46 6.22
C ASP A 152 -13.79 -3.14 4.96
N ARG A 153 -12.46 -3.32 4.89
CA ARG A 153 -11.79 -3.99 3.77
C ARG A 153 -11.95 -5.50 3.81
N LEU A 154 -11.95 -6.10 4.99
CA LEU A 154 -12.27 -7.52 5.16
C LEU A 154 -13.71 -7.80 4.73
N GLN A 155 -14.67 -6.96 5.11
CA GLN A 155 -16.05 -7.06 4.63
C GLN A 155 -16.11 -6.90 3.10
N GLN A 156 -15.34 -5.98 2.53
CA GLN A 156 -15.27 -5.79 1.07
C GLN A 156 -14.74 -7.04 0.35
N ILE A 157 -13.71 -7.70 0.88
CA ILE A 157 -13.20 -8.98 0.34
C ILE A 157 -14.33 -10.01 0.28
N VAL A 158 -15.03 -10.21 1.40
CA VAL A 158 -16.09 -11.23 1.50
C VAL A 158 -17.26 -10.87 0.57
N SER A 159 -17.67 -9.59 0.54
CA SER A 159 -18.74 -9.10 -0.33
C SER A 159 -18.43 -9.34 -1.81
N ASN A 160 -17.20 -9.07 -2.25
CA ASN A 160 -16.78 -9.30 -3.63
C ASN A 160 -16.80 -10.78 -4.01
N LEU A 161 -16.35 -11.66 -3.11
CA LEU A 161 -16.37 -13.11 -3.34
C LEU A 161 -17.79 -13.66 -3.34
N LEU A 162 -18.63 -13.26 -2.38
CA LEU A 162 -20.03 -13.69 -2.30
C LEU A 162 -20.88 -13.19 -3.47
N SER A 163 -20.70 -11.94 -3.88
CA SER A 163 -21.36 -11.36 -5.05
C SER A 163 -21.05 -12.18 -6.30
N ASN A 164 -19.78 -12.53 -6.51
CA ASN A 164 -19.37 -13.42 -7.60
C ASN A 164 -20.00 -14.81 -7.46
N ALA A 165 -19.96 -15.41 -6.27
CA ALA A 165 -20.52 -16.74 -6.04
C ALA A 165 -22.03 -16.80 -6.35
N VAL A 166 -22.81 -15.82 -5.89
CA VAL A 166 -24.26 -15.72 -6.18
C VAL A 166 -24.50 -15.43 -7.65
N LYS A 167 -23.70 -14.55 -8.28
CA LYS A 167 -23.83 -14.21 -9.70
C LYS A 167 -23.58 -15.40 -10.62
N PHE A 168 -22.61 -16.26 -10.32
CA PHE A 168 -22.22 -17.35 -11.20
C PHE A 168 -22.80 -18.72 -10.85
N THR A 169 -23.34 -18.90 -9.64
CA THR A 169 -24.04 -20.14 -9.26
C THR A 169 -25.43 -20.22 -9.92
N PRO A 170 -25.77 -21.32 -10.62
CA PRO A 170 -27.10 -21.51 -11.21
C PRO A 170 -28.22 -21.60 -10.16
N ARG A 171 -29.47 -21.40 -10.58
CA ARG A 171 -30.66 -21.57 -9.72
C ARG A 171 -30.72 -22.99 -9.14
N GLY A 172 -31.02 -23.10 -7.85
CA GLY A 172 -30.99 -24.35 -7.09
C GLY A 172 -29.61 -24.74 -6.55
N GLY A 173 -28.57 -23.98 -6.90
CA GLY A 173 -27.21 -24.19 -6.40
C GLY A 173 -27.01 -23.78 -4.94
N LEU A 174 -25.81 -24.03 -4.44
CA LEU A 174 -25.37 -23.76 -3.07
C LEU A 174 -24.12 -22.88 -3.10
N VAL A 175 -24.09 -21.87 -2.24
CA VAL A 175 -22.92 -21.07 -1.91
C VAL A 175 -22.67 -21.24 -0.41
N GLN A 176 -21.51 -21.75 -0.05
CA GLN A 176 -21.12 -22.00 1.32
C GLN A 176 -19.94 -21.10 1.70
N VAL A 177 -20.01 -20.49 2.88
CA VAL A 177 -18.91 -19.73 3.49
C VAL A 177 -18.48 -20.45 4.75
N THR A 178 -17.21 -20.84 4.81
CA THR A 178 -16.63 -21.52 5.96
C THR A 178 -15.41 -20.75 6.44
N VAL A 179 -15.30 -20.55 7.75
CA VAL A 179 -14.09 -20.03 8.39
C VAL A 179 -13.46 -21.13 9.22
N GLU A 180 -12.19 -21.41 8.94
CA GLU A 180 -11.43 -22.43 9.66
C GLU A 180 -10.09 -21.85 10.12
N ARG A 181 -9.64 -22.26 11.31
CA ARG A 181 -8.29 -21.96 11.77
C ARG A 181 -7.35 -23.04 11.25
N LEU A 182 -6.41 -22.66 10.40
CA LEU A 182 -5.31 -23.54 9.99
C LEU A 182 -4.26 -23.61 11.12
N GLU A 183 -3.97 -24.79 11.62
CA GLU A 183 -2.79 -25.00 12.47
C GLU A 183 -1.52 -24.81 11.62
N SER A 184 -0.57 -24.07 12.19
CA SER A 184 0.65 -23.56 11.56
C SER A 184 1.36 -24.59 10.68
N ARG A 185 1.08 -24.54 9.37
CA ARG A 185 1.92 -25.18 8.36
C ARG A 185 2.17 -24.18 7.24
N ALA A 186 3.34 -23.55 7.31
CA ALA A 186 3.87 -22.70 6.26
C ALA A 186 3.77 -23.40 4.89
N ARG A 187 2.91 -22.89 4.01
CA ARG A 187 2.97 -23.19 2.57
C ARG A 187 2.93 -21.88 1.78
N ARG A 188 4.10 -21.25 1.67
CA ARG A 188 4.42 -20.42 0.51
C ARG A 188 4.72 -21.36 -0.66
N PHE A 189 3.76 -21.64 -1.54
CA PHE A 189 4.09 -22.20 -2.86
C PHE A 189 3.17 -21.70 -3.98
N ARG A 190 3.85 -21.01 -4.90
CA ARG A 190 3.69 -20.79 -6.35
C ARG A 190 2.29 -20.82 -6.99
N GLN A 191 1.87 -19.60 -7.35
CA GLN A 191 1.45 -19.13 -8.68
C GLN A 191 1.21 -20.23 -9.73
N ALA A 192 -0.06 -20.46 -10.06
CA ALA A 192 -0.46 -20.91 -11.38
C ALA A 192 -0.91 -19.66 -12.15
N GLU A 193 -0.21 -19.36 -13.25
CA GLU A 193 -0.62 -18.32 -14.18
C GLU A 193 -2.03 -18.62 -14.70
N SER A 194 -3.00 -17.77 -14.35
CA SER A 194 -4.32 -17.82 -14.96
C SER A 194 -4.22 -17.25 -16.36
N SER A 195 -4.26 -18.15 -17.33
CA SER A 195 -4.38 -17.86 -18.75
C SER A 195 -5.49 -16.85 -19.03
N ALA A 196 -5.14 -15.82 -19.79
CA ALA A 196 -6.04 -14.82 -20.32
C ALA A 196 -7.19 -15.48 -21.09
N ALA A 197 -8.42 -15.37 -20.58
CA ALA A 197 -9.62 -15.68 -21.34
C ALA A 197 -10.70 -14.62 -21.09
N ARG A 198 -10.99 -13.90 -22.18
CA ARG A 198 -11.80 -12.69 -22.32
C ARG A 198 -13.28 -12.82 -21.95
N ARG A 199 -13.84 -11.63 -21.66
CA ARG A 199 -15.20 -11.10 -21.93
C ARG A 199 -16.41 -11.85 -21.36
N HIS A 200 -16.70 -11.62 -20.08
CA HIS A 200 -18.07 -11.69 -19.54
C HIS A 200 -18.28 -10.57 -18.49
N GLY A 201 -19.42 -9.88 -18.56
CA GLY A 201 -19.63 -8.49 -18.12
C GLY A 201 -19.27 -8.10 -16.67
N GLY A 202 -18.68 -6.91 -16.57
CA GLY A 202 -18.07 -6.27 -15.40
C GLY A 202 -16.59 -5.94 -15.66
N LEU A 203 -16.04 -4.90 -15.01
CA LEU A 203 -14.63 -4.48 -15.15
C LEU A 203 -13.60 -5.56 -14.76
N GLY A 204 -14.02 -6.71 -14.21
CA GLY A 204 -13.11 -7.77 -13.73
C GLY A 204 -12.28 -7.37 -12.50
N LEU A 205 -12.56 -6.20 -11.92
CA LEU A 205 -11.78 -5.61 -10.85
C LEU A 205 -12.02 -6.27 -9.50
N GLY A 206 -13.20 -6.86 -9.25
CA GLY A 206 -13.54 -7.42 -7.95
C GLY A 206 -12.52 -8.43 -7.43
N LEU A 207 -12.01 -9.34 -8.27
CA LEU A 207 -10.97 -10.30 -7.86
C LEU A 207 -9.57 -9.68 -7.78
N ALA A 208 -9.28 -8.65 -8.58
CA ALA A 208 -8.02 -7.91 -8.49
C ALA A 208 -7.95 -7.12 -7.17
N ILE A 209 -9.05 -6.46 -6.80
CA ILE A 209 -9.23 -5.77 -5.52
C ILE A 209 -9.11 -6.79 -4.38
N VAL A 210 -9.80 -7.93 -4.43
CA VAL A 210 -9.65 -8.99 -3.41
C VAL A 210 -8.19 -9.40 -3.24
N ARG A 211 -7.47 -9.66 -4.33
CA ARG A 211 -6.06 -10.03 -4.26
C ARG A 211 -5.23 -8.94 -3.58
N THR A 212 -5.34 -7.69 -4.04
CA THR A 212 -4.58 -6.58 -3.44
C THR A 212 -4.94 -6.38 -1.97
N LEU A 213 -6.22 -6.43 -1.61
CA LEU A 213 -6.66 -6.30 -0.22
C LEU A 213 -6.07 -7.41 0.65
N VAL A 214 -6.12 -8.66 0.20
CA VAL A 214 -5.56 -9.80 0.92
C VAL A 214 -4.04 -9.68 1.06
N ASP A 215 -3.35 -9.26 0.00
CA ASP A 215 -1.90 -9.03 0.02
C ASP A 215 -1.51 -7.94 1.02
N LEU A 216 -2.26 -6.82 1.06
CA LEU A 216 -2.05 -5.74 2.04
C LEU A 216 -2.31 -6.18 3.49
N HIS A 217 -3.15 -7.19 3.70
CA HIS A 217 -3.36 -7.83 5.00
C HIS A 217 -2.32 -8.93 5.32
N GLY A 218 -1.29 -9.10 4.48
CA GLY A 218 -0.26 -10.13 4.66
C GLY A 218 -0.75 -11.56 4.41
N GLY A 219 -1.90 -11.71 3.75
CA GLY A 219 -2.53 -12.99 3.44
C GLY A 219 -2.20 -13.54 2.06
N THR A 220 -2.91 -14.59 1.65
CA THR A 220 -2.90 -15.10 0.28
C THR A 220 -4.30 -15.50 -0.18
N VAL A 221 -4.59 -15.36 -1.47
CA VAL A 221 -5.86 -15.82 -2.06
C VAL A 221 -5.61 -16.85 -3.16
N ARG A 222 -6.43 -17.90 -3.20
CA ARG A 222 -6.40 -18.97 -4.21
C ARG A 222 -7.79 -19.26 -4.74
N ALA A 223 -7.85 -19.80 -5.95
CA ALA A 223 -9.09 -20.27 -6.57
C ALA A 223 -8.87 -21.64 -7.21
N ASP A 224 -9.72 -22.60 -6.85
CA ASP A 224 -9.65 -23.97 -7.32
C ASP A 224 -11.00 -24.39 -7.92
N SER A 225 -10.98 -25.10 -9.05
CA SER A 225 -12.18 -25.65 -9.68
C SER A 225 -11.87 -26.98 -10.36
N PRO A 226 -12.68 -28.04 -10.13
CA PRO A 226 -12.51 -29.31 -10.84
C PRO A 226 -12.97 -29.27 -12.30
N GLY A 227 -13.54 -28.15 -12.77
CA GLY A 227 -13.94 -27.96 -14.16
C GLY A 227 -15.29 -27.26 -14.33
N LYS A 228 -15.70 -27.03 -15.58
CA LYS A 228 -16.94 -26.33 -15.91
C LYS A 228 -18.15 -27.04 -15.31
N GLY A 229 -18.97 -26.29 -14.56
CA GLY A 229 -20.20 -26.79 -13.95
C GLY A 229 -20.02 -27.59 -12.67
N LEU A 230 -18.77 -27.78 -12.20
CA LEU A 230 -18.46 -28.55 -10.99
C LEU A 230 -18.20 -27.67 -9.76
N GLY A 231 -18.44 -26.36 -9.88
CA GLY A 231 -18.23 -25.37 -8.82
C GLY A 231 -16.81 -24.79 -8.80
N ALA A 232 -16.58 -23.90 -7.85
CA ALA A 232 -15.29 -23.27 -7.59
C ALA A 232 -15.16 -22.98 -6.08
N VAL A 233 -13.94 -23.08 -5.57
CA VAL A 233 -13.59 -22.77 -4.19
C VAL A 233 -12.61 -21.61 -4.21
N PHE A 234 -12.90 -20.55 -3.48
CA PHE A 234 -12.00 -19.43 -3.27
C PHE A 234 -11.51 -19.48 -1.82
N THR A 235 -10.20 -19.59 -1.63
CA THR A 235 -9.58 -19.70 -0.30
C THR A 235 -8.81 -18.43 -0.01
N VAL A 236 -9.09 -17.80 1.13
CA VAL A 236 -8.37 -16.61 1.62
C VAL A 236 -7.70 -16.97 2.93
N ASP A 237 -6.37 -17.01 2.91
CA ASP A 237 -5.53 -17.27 4.08
C ASP A 237 -5.11 -15.92 4.67
N LEU A 238 -5.45 -15.64 5.93
CA LEU A 238 -5.05 -14.42 6.64
C LEU A 238 -4.22 -14.77 7.88
N PRO A 239 -3.16 -14.01 8.20
CA PRO A 239 -2.32 -14.29 9.33
C PRO A 239 -3.05 -13.96 10.65
N LEU A 240 -2.92 -14.83 11.66
CA LEU A 240 -3.51 -14.61 12.97
C LEU A 240 -2.80 -13.46 13.68
N ALA A 241 -3.50 -12.66 14.49
CA ALA A 241 -2.89 -11.55 15.21
C ALA A 241 -1.73 -12.00 16.13
N ALA A 242 -1.86 -13.19 16.73
CA ALA A 242 -0.80 -13.80 17.55
C ALA A 242 0.42 -14.23 16.73
N ASP A 243 0.22 -14.75 15.52
CA ASP A 243 1.31 -15.16 14.62
C ASP A 243 2.02 -13.93 14.03
N VAL A 244 1.28 -12.85 13.74
CA VAL A 244 1.87 -11.57 13.33
C VAL A 244 2.68 -10.96 14.48
N ALA A 245 2.16 -10.94 15.70
CA ALA A 245 2.89 -10.45 16.86
C ALA A 245 4.16 -11.29 17.13
N SER A 246 4.06 -12.62 17.03
CA SER A 246 5.21 -13.52 17.19
C SER A 246 6.18 -13.46 16.01
N ALA A 247 5.73 -13.20 14.79
CA ALA A 247 6.57 -13.05 13.60
C ALA A 247 7.23 -11.68 13.56
N ILE A 248 6.58 -10.61 14.05
CA ILE A 248 7.19 -9.30 14.28
C ILE A 248 8.24 -9.44 15.37
N ASP A 249 7.96 -10.16 16.47
CA ASP A 249 8.92 -10.39 17.54
C ASP A 249 10.08 -11.31 17.07
N GLU A 250 9.83 -12.35 16.28
CA GLU A 250 10.88 -13.18 15.67
C GLU A 250 11.68 -12.46 14.57
N ALA A 251 11.04 -11.63 13.74
CA ALA A 251 11.71 -10.82 12.72
C ALA A 251 12.54 -9.73 13.40
N ALA A 252 11.98 -9.05 14.41
CA ALA A 252 12.72 -8.14 15.26
C ALA A 252 13.90 -8.86 15.92
N ARG A 253 13.74 -10.09 16.45
CA ARG A 253 14.85 -10.88 17.03
C ARG A 253 15.88 -11.36 15.99
N ARG A 254 15.47 -11.71 14.76
CA ARG A 254 16.39 -12.13 13.68
C ARG A 254 17.14 -10.94 13.09
N GLU A 255 16.49 -9.79 12.98
CA GLU A 255 17.08 -8.52 12.55
C GLU A 255 18.00 -7.94 13.64
N HIS A 256 17.60 -8.00 14.92
CA HIS A 256 18.43 -7.68 16.08
C HIS A 256 19.60 -8.66 16.30
N ALA A 257 19.51 -9.91 15.80
CA ALA A 257 20.61 -10.87 15.89
C ALA A 257 21.74 -10.58 14.89
N VAL A 258 21.49 -9.77 13.85
CA VAL A 258 22.50 -9.38 12.84
C VAL A 258 23.06 -7.98 13.07
N ARG A 259 22.38 -7.11 13.83
CA ARG A 259 22.91 -5.79 14.21
C ARG A 259 22.74 -5.52 15.70
N ARG A 260 23.78 -5.86 16.48
CA ARG A 260 24.03 -5.18 17.75
C ARG A 260 24.90 -3.95 17.49
N VAL A 261 24.25 -2.80 17.30
CA VAL A 261 24.77 -1.56 17.89
C VAL A 261 23.76 -1.19 18.97
N SER A 262 24.17 -1.27 20.23
CA SER A 262 23.39 -0.73 21.33
C SER A 262 23.24 0.78 21.13
N LEU A 263 22.01 1.29 21.06
CA LEU A 263 21.70 2.73 21.01
C LEU A 263 22.25 3.52 22.21
N GLY A 264 22.66 2.82 23.27
CA GLY A 264 23.27 3.42 24.45
C GLY A 264 24.52 4.24 24.08
N GLY A 265 24.43 5.55 24.26
CA GLY A 265 25.55 6.48 24.10
C GLY A 265 25.65 7.20 22.75
N LEU A 266 24.61 7.17 21.92
CA LEU A 266 24.52 8.06 20.75
C LEU A 266 24.08 9.47 21.16
N HIS A 267 24.68 10.47 20.51
CA HIS A 267 24.31 11.87 20.60
C HIS A 267 23.39 12.24 19.43
N VAL A 268 22.12 12.54 19.71
CA VAL A 268 21.19 13.01 18.68
C VAL A 268 20.80 14.46 18.90
N LEU A 269 20.96 15.27 17.85
CA LEU A 269 20.50 16.65 17.83
C LEU A 269 19.14 16.72 17.12
N VAL A 270 18.11 17.14 17.85
CA VAL A 270 16.76 17.37 17.32
C VAL A 270 16.57 18.87 17.10
N VAL A 271 16.06 19.26 15.94
CA VAL A 271 15.82 20.66 15.59
C VAL A 271 14.39 20.83 15.10
N ASP A 272 13.62 21.64 15.80
CA ASP A 272 12.22 21.95 15.50
C ASP A 272 11.88 23.29 16.16
N ASP A 273 11.16 24.18 15.48
CA ASP A 273 10.78 25.47 16.06
C ASP A 273 9.65 25.34 17.10
N ASP A 274 8.91 24.23 17.09
CA ASP A 274 7.91 23.92 18.10
C ASP A 274 8.53 23.22 19.34
N PRO A 275 8.52 23.85 20.53
CA PRO A 275 9.01 23.23 21.75
C PRO A 275 8.26 21.94 22.13
N GLY A 276 6.99 21.82 21.74
CA GLY A 276 6.18 20.62 21.96
C GLY A 276 6.71 19.42 21.17
N SER A 277 6.95 19.61 19.88
CA SER A 277 7.54 18.63 18.97
C SER A 277 8.92 18.18 19.47
N ASN A 278 9.80 19.11 19.84
CA ASN A 278 11.09 18.82 20.43
C ASN A 278 10.99 17.94 21.70
N ALA A 279 10.04 18.24 22.59
CA ALA A 279 9.84 17.46 23.81
C ALA A 279 9.36 16.03 23.51
N VAL A 280 8.48 15.85 22.53
CA VAL A 280 7.96 14.52 22.13
C VAL A 280 9.05 13.69 21.45
N VAL A 281 9.73 14.26 20.45
CA VAL A 281 10.84 13.59 19.74
C VAL A 281 11.96 13.24 20.72
N GLY A 282 12.32 14.18 21.59
CA GLY A 282 13.33 13.98 22.63
C GLY A 282 12.97 12.88 23.62
N ALA A 283 11.72 12.84 24.10
CA ALA A 283 11.27 11.79 25.02
C ALA A 283 11.27 10.40 24.38
N VAL A 284 10.85 10.29 23.11
CA VAL A 284 10.87 9.02 22.37
C VAL A 284 12.30 8.49 22.24
N LEU A 285 13.25 9.33 21.83
CA LEU A 285 14.63 8.92 21.63
C LEU A 285 15.36 8.67 22.96
N ALA A 286 15.14 9.50 23.98
CA ALA A 286 15.72 9.30 25.31
C ALA A 286 15.25 7.98 25.97
N SER A 287 13.99 7.57 25.73
CA SER A 287 13.47 6.28 26.23
C SER A 287 14.22 5.05 25.68
N ARG A 288 15.00 5.23 24.60
CA ARG A 288 15.83 4.21 23.96
C ARG A 288 17.32 4.28 24.38
N GLY A 289 17.66 5.13 25.36
CA GLY A 289 19.03 5.24 25.89
C GLY A 289 19.97 6.16 25.08
N VAL A 290 19.40 6.99 24.19
CA VAL A 290 20.11 8.00 23.41
C VAL A 290 20.22 9.29 24.22
N GLU A 291 21.37 9.96 24.17
CA GLU A 291 21.49 11.32 24.67
C GLU A 291 20.99 12.30 23.62
N VAL A 292 19.96 13.08 23.97
CA VAL A 292 19.29 14.00 23.04
C VAL A 292 19.50 15.43 23.49
N ARG A 293 19.85 16.31 22.53
CA ARG A 293 19.73 17.76 22.69
C ARG A 293 18.76 18.30 21.66
N THR A 294 17.97 19.29 22.06
CA THR A 294 16.97 19.94 21.20
C THR A 294 17.39 21.37 20.90
N ALA A 295 17.08 21.86 19.70
CA ALA A 295 17.25 23.24 19.29
C ALA A 295 15.95 23.77 18.68
N GLY A 296 15.62 25.03 18.97
CA GLY A 296 14.47 25.73 18.42
C GLY A 296 14.73 26.42 17.08
N SER A 297 15.99 26.43 16.63
CA SER A 297 16.39 27.17 15.42
C SER A 297 17.71 26.70 14.83
N THR A 298 17.92 26.97 13.54
CA THR A 298 19.17 26.68 12.82
C THR A 298 20.43 27.26 13.49
N PRO A 299 20.47 28.54 13.95
CA PRO A 299 21.65 29.08 14.65
C PRO A 299 21.96 28.36 15.96
N GLU A 300 20.92 28.04 16.74
CA GLU A 300 21.07 27.31 18.01
C GLU A 300 21.57 25.88 17.77
N ALA A 301 21.04 25.20 16.74
CA ALA A 301 21.51 23.88 16.34
C ALA A 301 22.99 23.87 15.97
N LEU A 302 23.47 24.88 15.24
CA LEU A 302 24.90 25.02 14.88
C LEU A 302 25.80 25.30 16.09
N GLU A 303 25.32 26.06 17.09
CA GLU A 303 26.05 26.29 18.34
C GLU A 303 26.16 25.00 19.17
N ILE A 304 25.06 24.26 19.31
CA ILE A 304 25.02 22.99 20.02
C ILE A 304 25.93 21.96 19.33
N ALA A 305 25.80 21.79 18.01
CA ALA A 305 26.59 20.85 17.24
C ALA A 305 28.10 21.14 17.32
N GLY A 306 28.49 22.41 17.45
CA GLY A 306 29.89 22.81 17.61
C GLY A 306 30.50 22.50 18.98
N ARG A 307 29.69 22.44 20.05
CA ARG A 307 30.15 22.13 21.42
C ARG A 307 29.89 20.68 21.83
N TRP A 308 28.95 20.05 21.17
CA TRP A 308 28.50 18.68 21.42
C TRP A 308 28.22 18.05 20.06
N PRO A 309 29.23 17.39 19.46
CA PRO A 309 29.10 16.81 18.13
C PRO A 309 28.07 15.68 18.16
N PRO A 310 26.97 15.79 17.40
CA PRO A 310 25.97 14.74 17.32
C PRO A 310 26.40 13.64 16.34
N ASP A 311 25.99 12.41 16.64
CA ASP A 311 26.09 11.27 15.72
C ASP A 311 24.98 11.30 14.67
N VAL A 312 23.82 11.89 14.96
CA VAL A 312 22.68 11.99 14.03
C VAL A 312 21.97 13.34 14.20
N LEU A 313 21.58 13.96 13.09
CA LEU A 313 20.70 15.13 13.06
C LEU A 313 19.26 14.70 12.71
N VAL A 314 18.28 15.13 13.50
CA VAL A 314 16.86 15.04 13.19
C VAL A 314 16.32 16.46 13.09
N SER A 315 15.87 16.90 11.92
CA SER A 315 15.46 18.30 11.69
C SER A 315 14.08 18.38 11.07
N ASP A 316 13.21 19.26 11.58
CA ASP A 316 12.09 19.75 10.78
C ASP A 316 12.63 20.48 9.55
N ILE A 317 11.92 20.33 8.45
CA ILE A 317 12.18 21.03 7.21
C ILE A 317 11.55 22.41 7.25
N ALA A 318 10.33 22.54 7.73
CA ALA A 318 9.55 23.77 7.62
C ALA A 318 9.72 24.67 8.85
N MET A 319 10.91 25.22 9.06
CA MET A 319 11.21 26.11 10.18
C MET A 319 11.18 27.60 9.76
N PRO A 320 10.71 28.53 10.64
CA PRO A 320 10.74 29.96 10.37
C PRO A 320 12.15 30.52 10.21
N GLY A 321 12.35 31.36 9.20
CA GLY A 321 13.64 32.00 8.92
C GLY A 321 14.54 31.12 8.06
N GLU A 322 15.26 30.20 8.70
CA GLU A 322 16.16 29.26 8.01
C GLU A 322 15.62 27.84 8.14
N ASP A 323 15.30 27.23 7.00
CA ASP A 323 14.71 25.90 6.90
C ASP A 323 15.73 24.77 7.16
N GLY A 324 15.24 23.53 7.27
CA GLY A 324 16.09 22.36 7.51
C GLY A 324 17.12 22.11 6.39
N TYR A 325 16.84 22.57 5.16
CA TYR A 325 17.79 22.50 4.06
C TYR A 325 18.99 23.42 4.29
N ALA A 326 18.74 24.67 4.67
CA ALA A 326 19.78 25.64 4.98
C ALA A 326 20.66 25.20 6.17
N LEU A 327 20.06 24.56 7.18
CA LEU A 327 20.81 23.98 8.30
C LEU A 327 21.78 22.89 7.81
N LEU A 328 21.29 21.95 7.00
CA LEU A 328 22.10 20.84 6.51
C LEU A 328 23.24 21.34 5.61
N GLU A 329 22.97 22.29 4.72
CA GLU A 329 23.98 22.90 3.86
C GLU A 329 25.11 23.54 4.68
N LYS A 330 24.78 24.29 5.74
CA LYS A 330 25.77 24.91 6.64
C LYS A 330 26.58 23.90 7.44
N LEU A 331 25.99 22.77 7.82
CA LEU A 331 26.70 21.67 8.48
C LEU A 331 27.66 20.97 7.52
N ARG A 332 27.21 20.67 6.30
CA ARG A 332 28.00 20.06 5.22
C ARG A 332 29.18 20.93 4.77
N ALA A 333 29.07 22.24 4.91
CA ALA A 333 30.15 23.19 4.63
C ALA A 333 31.26 23.23 5.71
N ARG A 334 31.09 22.53 6.85
CA ARG A 334 32.14 22.42 7.88
C ARG A 334 33.08 21.25 7.61
N GLU A 335 34.35 21.43 7.94
CA GLU A 335 35.35 20.36 7.88
C GLU A 335 35.23 19.40 9.08
N GLY A 336 35.49 18.11 8.84
CA GLY A 336 35.46 17.05 9.87
C GLY A 336 34.13 16.29 9.96
N ASP A 337 33.96 15.52 11.03
CA ASP A 337 32.83 14.57 11.19
C ASP A 337 31.45 15.26 11.14
N LEU A 338 31.38 16.52 11.57
CA LEU A 338 30.18 17.38 11.49
C LEU A 338 29.68 17.58 10.05
N GLY A 339 30.59 17.61 9.07
CA GLY A 339 30.26 17.71 7.66
C GLY A 339 29.60 16.45 7.12
N HIS A 340 29.79 15.30 7.76
CA HIS A 340 29.30 13.99 7.29
C HIS A 340 28.22 13.38 8.17
N ILE A 341 27.69 14.13 9.15
CA ILE A 341 26.67 13.58 10.04
C ILE A 341 25.44 13.12 9.26
N PRO A 342 24.91 11.92 9.51
CA PRO A 342 23.68 11.47 8.92
C PRO A 342 22.52 12.36 9.37
N ALA A 343 21.62 12.71 8.44
CA ALA A 343 20.53 13.65 8.67
C ALA A 343 19.18 13.07 8.27
N ILE A 344 18.20 13.20 9.16
CA ILE A 344 16.82 12.74 8.99
C ILE A 344 15.89 13.96 9.00
N ALA A 345 15.02 14.04 8.00
CA ALA A 345 14.04 15.11 7.87
C ALA A 345 12.71 14.74 8.53
N LEU A 346 12.15 15.61 9.36
CA LEU A 346 10.75 15.58 9.75
C LEU A 346 9.96 16.50 8.83
N THR A 347 8.87 16.02 8.22
CA THR A 347 8.11 16.81 7.23
C THR A 347 6.60 16.67 7.45
N ALA A 348 5.85 17.77 7.31
CA ALA A 348 4.39 17.75 7.30
C ALA A 348 3.80 17.27 5.95
N TYR A 349 4.62 17.16 4.89
CA TYR A 349 4.19 16.80 3.54
C TYR A 349 5.05 15.64 3.00
N ALA A 350 4.42 14.49 2.74
CA ALA A 350 5.06 13.25 2.30
C ALA A 350 4.77 12.95 0.82
N GLY A 351 4.83 13.98 -0.04
CA GLY A 351 4.67 13.83 -1.48
C GLY A 351 5.92 13.24 -2.15
N SER A 352 5.74 12.52 -3.27
CA SER A 352 6.84 11.92 -4.04
C SER A 352 7.86 12.95 -4.59
N THR A 353 7.42 14.21 -4.78
CA THR A 353 8.27 15.34 -5.22
C THR A 353 9.23 15.81 -4.12
N ASP A 354 8.84 15.68 -2.85
CA ASP A 354 9.65 16.15 -1.71
C ASP A 354 10.75 15.15 -1.36
N ARG A 355 10.50 13.85 -1.54
CA ARG A 355 11.51 12.79 -1.32
C ARG A 355 12.76 12.96 -2.19
N LEU A 356 12.59 13.25 -3.47
CA LEU A 356 13.73 13.47 -4.38
C LEU A 356 14.54 14.71 -4.02
N ARG A 357 13.87 15.76 -3.53
CA ARG A 357 14.53 16.99 -3.06
C ARG A 357 15.30 16.79 -1.76
N LEU A 358 14.74 16.04 -0.82
CA LEU A 358 15.40 15.70 0.45
C LEU A 358 16.67 14.87 0.23
N LEU A 359 16.59 13.85 -0.62
CA LEU A 359 17.74 13.02 -0.98
C LEU A 359 18.81 13.84 -1.71
N ALA A 360 18.40 14.72 -2.65
CA ALA A 360 19.33 15.58 -3.37
C ALA A 360 20.02 16.61 -2.45
N ALA A 361 19.37 17.03 -1.37
CA ALA A 361 19.94 17.93 -0.36
C ALA A 361 20.87 17.22 0.65
N GLY A 362 20.93 15.88 0.63
CA GLY A 362 21.81 15.09 1.49
C GLY A 362 21.20 14.58 2.79
N PHE A 363 19.86 14.55 2.89
CA PHE A 363 19.15 13.79 3.93
C PHE A 363 19.14 12.30 3.56
N GLU A 364 19.36 11.43 4.54
CA GLU A 364 19.38 9.97 4.35
C GLU A 364 17.99 9.37 4.44
N ALA A 365 17.12 9.98 5.26
CA ALA A 365 15.76 9.55 5.47
C ALA A 365 14.82 10.74 5.71
N HIS A 366 13.52 10.48 5.59
CA HIS A 366 12.48 11.44 5.96
C HIS A 366 11.34 10.71 6.67
N ILE A 367 10.68 11.40 7.59
CA ILE A 367 9.58 10.90 8.40
C ILE A 367 8.45 11.91 8.33
N ALA A 368 7.25 11.43 8.01
CA ALA A 368 6.06 12.26 7.92
C ALA A 368 5.48 12.55 9.33
N LYS A 369 5.11 13.80 9.61
CA LYS A 369 4.33 14.18 10.79
C LYS A 369 2.81 13.95 10.50
N PRO A 370 2.03 13.34 11.41
CA PRO A 370 2.43 12.73 12.68
C PRO A 370 3.17 11.39 12.46
N PHE A 371 4.22 11.15 13.25
CA PHE A 371 5.10 9.98 13.14
C PHE A 371 4.85 8.94 14.22
N ASP A 372 5.16 7.67 13.93
CA ASP A 372 5.19 6.61 14.93
C ASP A 372 6.52 6.67 15.73
N PRO A 373 6.50 6.66 17.07
CA PRO A 373 7.70 6.57 17.90
C PRO A 373 8.65 5.43 17.52
N ALA A 374 8.13 4.29 17.07
CA ALA A 374 8.95 3.15 16.65
C ALA A 374 9.65 3.41 15.30
N GLU A 375 8.98 4.09 14.37
CA GLU A 375 9.53 4.47 13.06
C GLU A 375 10.67 5.49 13.22
N LEU A 376 10.48 6.49 14.09
CA LEU A 376 11.52 7.47 14.41
C LEU A 376 12.77 6.84 15.03
N ALA A 377 12.59 5.92 15.99
CA ALA A 377 13.71 5.22 16.60
C ALA A 377 14.48 4.36 15.58
N ALA A 378 13.76 3.60 14.73
CA ALA A 378 14.36 2.77 13.71
C ALA A 378 15.14 3.58 12.66
N ALA A 379 14.61 4.74 12.23
CA ALA A 379 15.29 5.61 11.29
C ALA A 379 16.60 6.18 11.87
N VAL A 380 16.61 6.56 13.16
CA VAL A 380 17.81 7.03 13.86
C VAL A 380 18.84 5.90 14.03
N GLU A 381 18.39 4.69 14.36
CA GLU A 381 19.26 3.49 14.44
C GLU A 381 19.92 3.19 13.09
N GLU A 382 19.14 3.24 12.00
CA GLU A 382 19.63 2.99 10.65
C GLU A 382 20.63 4.07 10.21
N ALA A 383 20.31 5.34 10.41
CA ALA A 383 21.18 6.48 10.09
C ALA A 383 22.51 6.41 10.86
N ALA A 384 22.47 6.13 12.16
CA ALA A 384 23.66 5.98 13.00
C ALA A 384 24.54 4.79 12.57
N SER A 385 23.94 3.74 12.00
CA SER A 385 24.67 2.56 11.52
C SER A 385 25.43 2.80 10.21
N HIS A 386 24.96 3.72 9.36
CA HIS A 386 25.60 4.08 8.09
C HIS A 386 26.75 5.08 8.25
N GLY A 387 26.67 5.98 9.25
CA GLY A 387 27.75 6.93 9.57
C GLY A 387 29.02 6.31 10.20
N ARG A 388 28.99 5.03 10.62
CA ARG A 388 30.10 4.32 11.29
C ARG A 388 30.88 3.34 10.40
N ALA A 389 30.72 3.36 9.09
CA ALA A 389 31.58 2.56 8.22
C ALA A 389 33.04 3.05 8.34
N PRO A 390 34.02 2.21 8.70
CA PRO A 390 35.40 2.64 8.83
C PRO A 390 35.92 3.08 7.47
N ALA A 391 36.47 4.29 7.40
CA ALA A 391 37.27 4.73 6.26
C ALA A 391 38.38 3.70 6.03
N ALA A 392 38.28 2.98 4.90
CA ALA A 392 39.27 2.01 4.44
C ALA A 392 40.42 2.71 3.70
#